data_AF-A0A2C9V0N8-F1
#
_entry.id   AF-A0A2C9V0N8-F1
#
_cell.length_a   1.000
_cell.length_b   1.000
_cell.length_c   1.000
_cell.angle_alpha   90.00
_cell.angle_beta   90.00
_cell.angle_gamma   90.00
#
_symmetry.space_group_name_H-M   'P 1'
#
loop_
_entity.id
_entity.type
_entity.pdbx_description
1 polymer ?
#
loop_
_entity_poly.entity_id
_entity_poly.type
_entity_poly.pdbx_seq_one_letter_code
_entity_poly.pdbx_strand_id
1 'polypeptide(L)' 'MCFQVKDVLNSMHKDAGEKGENRNAKGEFLLRVDGGATVNNLLIQLQADLLGSPVVRPADIETTALGAAYAVGLAVGI' A
#
# COMPACT_ATOMS: atom_id res chain seq x y z
N MET A 1 -7.95 -12.63 5.37
CA MET A 1 -6.96 -11.56 5.11
C MET A 1 -7.50 -10.54 4.12
N CYS A 2 -7.64 -10.84 2.82
CA CYS A 2 -7.99 -9.81 1.83
C CYS A 2 -9.33 -9.10 2.08
N PHE A 3 -10.35 -9.84 2.53
CA PHE A 3 -11.64 -9.26 2.94
C PHE A 3 -11.53 -8.31 4.13
N GLN A 4 -10.76 -8.68 5.15
CA GLN A 4 -10.52 -7.81 6.31
C GLN A 4 -9.76 -6.55 5.91
N VAL A 5 -8.77 -6.66 5.03
CA VAL A 5 -8.06 -5.50 4.46
C VAL A 5 -9.05 -4.58 3.74
N LYS A 6 -9.96 -5.14 2.93
CA LYS A 6 -11.00 -4.36 2.25
C LYS A 6 -11.96 -3.66 3.22
N ASP A 7 -12.37 -4.32 4.29
CA ASP A 7 -13.28 -3.73 5.28
C ASP A 7 -12.64 -2.53 6.00
N VAL A 8 -11.36 -2.67 6.39
CA VAL A 8 -10.59 -1.56 6.98
C VAL A 8 -10.42 -0.43 5.97
N LEU A 9 -10.06 -0.75 4.73
CA LEU A 9 -9.84 0.24 3.68
C LEU A 9 -11.11 1.03 3.35
N ASN A 10 -12.26 0.36 3.30
CA ASN A 10 -13.57 1.00 3.14
C ASN A 10 -13.89 1.96 4.29
N SER A 11 -13.46 1.63 5.51
CA SER A 11 -13.66 2.48 6.68
C SER A 11 -12.74 3.71 6.60
N MET A 12 -11.47 3.51 6.23
CA MET A 12 -10.51 4.60 5.99
C MET A 12 -10.99 5.56 4.90
N HIS A 13 -11.56 5.06 3.80
CA HIS A 13 -12.11 5.91 2.74
C HIS A 13 -13.29 6.77 3.23
N LYS A 14 -14.16 6.22 4.09
CA LYS A 14 -15.25 6.98 4.70
C LYS A 14 -14.73 8.09 5.62
N ASP A 15 -13.69 7.81 6.39
CA ASP A 15 -13.12 8.76 7.35
C ASP A 15 -12.28 9.85 6.67
N ALA A 16 -11.55 9.50 5.61
CA ALA A 16 -10.65 10.42 4.91
C ALA A 16 -11.37 11.38 3.94
N GLY A 17 -12.60 11.06 3.51
CA GLY A 17 -13.39 11.82 2.54
C GLY A 17 -12.72 11.95 1.17
N GLU A 18 -13.27 12.78 0.27
CA GLU A 18 -12.75 12.95 -1.10
C GLU A 18 -11.32 13.51 -1.19
N LYS A 19 -10.79 14.08 -0.09
CA LYS A 19 -9.46 14.74 -0.06
C LYS A 19 -8.31 13.80 0.32
N GLY A 20 -8.59 12.64 0.90
CA GLY A 20 -7.57 11.73 1.44
C GLY A 20 -7.15 10.61 0.50
N GLU A 21 -7.86 10.39 -0.60
CA GLU A 21 -7.48 9.39 -1.59
C GLU A 21 -6.31 9.91 -2.44
N ASN A 22 -5.09 9.45 -2.12
CA ASN A 22 -3.96 9.59 -3.03
C ASN A 22 -4.20 8.70 -4.25
N ARG A 23 -4.80 9.31 -5.27
CA ARG A 23 -5.06 8.69 -6.57
C ARG A 23 -3.81 8.79 -7.43
N ASN A 24 -3.53 7.74 -8.19
CA ASN A 24 -2.44 7.73 -9.16
C ASN A 24 -2.68 8.76 -10.28
N ALA A 25 -1.72 8.93 -11.19
CA ALA A 25 -1.84 9.85 -12.33
C ALA A 25 -3.05 9.57 -13.26
N LYS A 26 -3.70 8.41 -13.13
CA LYS A 26 -4.91 8.00 -13.85
C LYS A 26 -6.20 8.17 -13.04
N GLY A 27 -6.13 8.69 -11.81
CA GLY A 27 -7.28 8.90 -10.94
C GLY A 27 -7.72 7.66 -10.16
N GLU A 28 -6.94 6.59 -10.13
CA GLU A 28 -7.28 5.34 -9.43
C GLU A 28 -6.56 5.27 -8.08
N PHE A 29 -7.21 4.69 -7.07
CA PHE A 29 -6.55 4.30 -5.83
C PHE A 29 -5.40 3.32 -6.11
N LEU A 30 -4.38 3.30 -5.26
CA LEU A 30 -3.25 2.37 -5.40
C LEU A 30 -2.83 1.88 -4.03
N LEU A 31 -2.88 0.56 -3.82
CA LEU A 31 -2.45 -0.06 -2.57
C LEU A 31 -1.00 -0.51 -2.68
N ARG A 32 -0.12 0.07 -1.86
CA ARG A 32 1.24 -0.44 -1.69
C ARG A 32 1.26 -1.50 -0.60
N VAL A 33 1.97 -2.59 -0.83
CA VAL A 33 2.07 -3.72 0.11
C VAL A 33 3.53 -4.09 0.35
N ASP A 34 3.86 -4.46 1.58
CA ASP A 34 5.18 -4.95 1.98
C ASP A 34 5.11 -6.09 3.01
N GLY A 35 6.28 -6.66 3.35
CA GLY A 35 6.43 -7.75 4.29
C GLY A 35 6.27 -9.15 3.68
N GLY A 36 6.59 -10.18 4.48
CA GLY A 36 6.78 -11.55 3.99
C GLY A 36 5.54 -12.19 3.35
N ALA A 37 4.33 -11.85 3.79
CA ALA A 37 3.09 -12.38 3.20
C ALA A 37 2.88 -11.92 1.75
N THR A 38 3.48 -10.79 1.36
CA THR A 38 3.33 -10.22 0.02
C THR A 38 4.09 -10.99 -1.05
N VAL A 39 5.01 -11.90 -0.67
CA VAL A 39 5.72 -12.79 -1.60
C VAL A 39 4.75 -13.73 -2.33
N ASN A 40 3.60 -14.04 -1.72
CA ASN A 40 2.59 -14.90 -2.33
C ASN A 40 1.80 -14.16 -3.43
N ASN A 41 2.13 -14.45 -4.68
CA ASN A 41 1.50 -13.81 -5.85
C ASN A 41 -0.02 -14.07 -5.95
N LEU A 42 -0.50 -15.25 -5.54
CA LEU A 42 -1.94 -15.55 -5.55
C LEU A 42 -2.68 -14.67 -4.54
N LEU A 43 -2.09 -14.49 -3.34
CA LEU A 43 -2.66 -13.63 -2.31
C LEU A 43 -2.75 -12.18 -2.77
N ILE A 44 -1.69 -11.67 -3.42
CA ILE A 44 -1.68 -10.30 -3.95
C ILE A 44 -2.64 -10.13 -5.13
N GLN A 45 -2.77 -11.13 -6.01
CA GLN A 45 -3.76 -11.07 -7.08
C GLN A 45 -5.19 -11.05 -6.53
N LEU A 46 -5.51 -11.92 -5.57
CA LEU A 46 -6.81 -11.93 -4.90
C LEU A 46 -7.10 -10.60 -4.20
N GLN A 47 -6.08 -9.96 -3.62
CA GLN A 47 -6.22 -8.64 -3.01
C GLN A 47 -6.54 -7.56 -4.06
N ALA A 48 -5.87 -7.58 -5.22
CA ALA A 48 -6.11 -6.65 -6.32
C ALA A 48 -7.50 -6.84 -6.93
N ASP A 49 -7.89 -8.09 -7.19
CA ASP A 49 -9.20 -8.44 -7.72
C ASP A 49 -10.34 -8.01 -6.79
N LEU A 50 -10.15 -8.18 -5.48
CA LEU A 50 -11.15 -7.82 -4.48
C LEU A 50 -11.31 -6.31 -4.31
N LEU A 51 -10.24 -5.54 -4.49
CA LEU A 51 -10.23 -4.08 -4.39
C LEU A 51 -10.60 -3.38 -5.71
N GLY A 52 -10.46 -4.07 -6.85
CA GLY A 52 -10.63 -3.45 -8.17
C GLY A 52 -9.59 -2.36 -8.46
N SER A 53 -8.42 -2.46 -7.84
CA SER A 53 -7.40 -1.42 -7.79
C SER A 53 -6.01 -2.06 -7.88
N PRO A 54 -5.03 -1.40 -8.52
CA PRO A 54 -3.66 -1.91 -8.59
C PRO A 54 -3.05 -2.06 -7.19
N VAL A 55 -2.46 -3.23 -6.95
CA VAL A 55 -1.65 -3.53 -5.76
C VAL A 55 -0.18 -3.58 -6.18
N VAL A 56 0.65 -2.72 -5.59
CA VAL A 56 2.07 -2.61 -5.94
C VAL A 56 2.93 -3.17 -4.83
N ARG A 57 3.71 -4.19 -5.17
CA ARG A 57 4.78 -4.73 -4.33
C ARG A 57 6.13 -4.15 -4.79
N PRO A 58 6.92 -3.53 -3.90
CA PRO A 58 8.26 -3.07 -4.23
C PRO A 58 9.19 -4.25 -4.51
N ALA A 59 10.27 -4.00 -5.26
CA ALA A 59 11.29 -5.01 -5.53
C ALA A 59 12.02 -5.43 -4.25
N ASP A 60 12.30 -4.45 -3.38
CA ASP A 60 12.79 -4.68 -2.03
C ASP A 60 11.60 -4.68 -1.06
N ILE A 61 11.36 -5.83 -0.42
CA ILE A 61 10.23 -6.04 0.48
C ILE A 61 10.50 -5.56 1.91
N GLU A 62 11.74 -5.18 2.23
CA GLU A 62 12.15 -4.62 3.54
C GLU A 62 12.01 -3.08 3.56
N THR A 63 10.89 -2.58 3.04
CA THR A 63 10.53 -1.14 3.02
C THR A 63 10.52 -0.51 4.40
N THR A 64 10.25 -1.31 5.44
CA THR A 64 10.31 -0.86 6.84
C THR A 64 11.69 -0.34 7.19
N ALA A 65 12.75 -1.11 6.90
CA ALA A 65 14.13 -0.71 7.17
C ALA A 65 14.54 0.49 6.29
N LEU A 66 14.12 0.49 5.02
CA LEU A 66 14.38 1.59 4.10
C LEU A 66 13.74 2.90 4.55
N GLY A 67 12.52 2.86 5.11
CA GLY A 67 11.83 4.03 5.63
C GLY A 67 12.59 4.68 6.80
N ALA A 68 13.12 3.88 7.72
CA ALA A 68 13.97 4.38 8.80
C ALA A 68 15.27 5.00 8.27
N ALA A 69 15.91 4.35 7.29
CA ALA A 69 17.11 4.88 6.65
C ALA A 69 16.84 6.23 5.96
N TYR A 70 15.71 6.38 5.25
CA TYR A 70 15.34 7.66 4.64
C TYR A 70 15.03 8.75 5.66
N ALA A 71 14.37 8.44 6.77
CA ALA A 71 14.11 9.43 7.81
C ALA A 71 15.42 9.97 8.41
N VAL A 72 16.39 9.08 8.65
CA VAL A 72 17.73 9.48 9.13
C VAL A 72 18.49 10.25 8.05
N GLY A 73 18.49 9.78 6.80
CA GLY A 73 19.13 10.45 5.66
C GLY A 73 18.64 11.88 5.50
N LEU A 74 17.32 12.11 5.53
CA LEU A 74 16.73 13.44 5.48
C LEU A 74 17.17 14.33 6.66
N ALA A 75 17.33 13.76 7.86
CA ALA A 75 17.77 14.50 9.03
C ALA A 75 19.26 14.91 8.97
N VAL A 76 20.11 14.11 8.31
CA VAL A 76 21.56 14.35 8.21
C VAL A 76 22.01 14.89 6.85
N GLY A 77 21.09 15.11 5.90
CA GLY A 77 21.37 15.70 4.60
C GLY A 77 21.98 14.74 3.56
N ILE A 78 21.66 13.44 3.66
CA ILE A 78 22.01 12.39 2.68
C ILE A 78 20.80 12.15 1.77
#